data_AF-A0A8J6HXX2-F1
#
_entry.id   AF-A0A8J6HXX2-F1
#
_cell.length_a   1.000
_cell.length_b   1.000
_cell.length_c   1.000
_cell.angle_alpha   90.00
_cell.angle_beta   90.00
_cell.angle_gamma   90.00
#
_symmetry.space_group_name_H-M   'P 1'
#
loop_
_entity.id
_entity.type
_entity.pdbx_description
1 polymer ?
#
loop_
_entity_poly.entity_id
_entity_poly.type
_entity_poly.pdbx_seq_one_letter_code
_entity_poly.pdbx_strand_id
1 'polypeptide(L)'
;MTIKTFSSDGWADRGDVTQEYEEEAWGGISIRIHSPHVSSFDEYYWSLKPHTNLRNPWFKEFWESHFSCSLGGEPEASPTDALDSSQSFTVNKTDSRKLCTGEERLKDKYRQDSKLSFVIKAIYSLAHALHDMQQDKCGHGTAGTCEKLLPFNGSLFKNYLMNVSFDYEEETIEFDENGDPPGRYDIMNYQRIKNGTFDYVQVGNWNNRSLFWNQSRPMQFGRNKTVKSVCSEECPRGQYKVCTNCDNKLRHFSDMNISK
;
A
#
# COMPACT_ATOMS: atom_id res chain seq x y z
N MET A 1 3.30 -28.09 -15.94
CA MET A 1 3.92 -27.60 -14.70
C MET A 1 3.05 -26.44 -14.20
N THR A 2 2.56 -26.49 -12.97
CA THR A 2 1.74 -25.39 -12.41
C THR A 2 2.58 -24.69 -11.37
N ILE A 3 3.06 -23.51 -11.72
CA ILE A 3 3.77 -22.64 -10.79
C ILE A 3 2.70 -21.90 -9.98
N LYS A 4 2.84 -21.92 -8.65
CA LYS A 4 2.05 -21.10 -7.74
C LYS A 4 2.98 -20.18 -6.99
N THR A 5 2.67 -18.89 -7.03
CA THR A 5 3.48 -17.85 -6.44
C THR A 5 2.96 -17.51 -5.05
N PHE A 6 3.90 -17.36 -4.12
CA PHE A 6 3.70 -16.68 -2.84
C PHE A 6 4.56 -15.43 -2.86
N SER A 7 3.93 -14.27 -2.78
CA SER A 7 4.58 -12.97 -2.93
C SER A 7 4.48 -12.16 -1.64
N SER A 8 5.44 -11.25 -1.45
CA SER A 8 5.39 -10.25 -0.37
C SER A 8 4.47 -9.07 -0.73
N ASP A 9 4.39 -8.10 0.17
CA ASP A 9 3.58 -6.88 0.05
C ASP A 9 3.93 -5.98 -1.14
N GLY A 10 5.10 -6.18 -1.76
CA GLY A 10 5.49 -5.49 -2.96
C GLY A 10 4.51 -5.67 -4.13
N TRP A 11 3.75 -6.77 -4.19
CA TRP A 11 2.86 -7.10 -5.32
C TRP A 11 1.38 -7.10 -4.96
N ALA A 12 1.03 -7.08 -3.67
CA ALA A 12 -0.25 -7.54 -3.16
C ALA A 12 -1.51 -6.76 -3.61
N ASP A 13 -1.33 -5.56 -4.16
CA ASP A 13 -2.38 -4.71 -4.76
C ASP A 13 -1.91 -4.00 -6.04
N ARG A 14 -0.77 -4.41 -6.61
CA ARG A 14 -0.15 -3.74 -7.74
C ARG A 14 -0.64 -4.36 -9.04
N GLY A 15 -1.75 -3.83 -9.56
CA GLY A 15 -2.34 -4.31 -10.82
C GLY A 15 -1.42 -4.16 -12.04
N ASP A 16 -0.50 -3.19 -12.00
CA ASP A 16 0.53 -2.97 -13.01
C ASP A 16 1.59 -4.09 -13.06
N VAL A 17 1.81 -4.83 -11.97
CA VAL A 17 2.73 -5.98 -11.96
C VAL A 17 2.12 -7.19 -12.67
N THR A 18 0.81 -7.33 -12.61
CA THR A 18 0.06 -8.46 -13.21
C THR A 18 -0.53 -8.14 -14.57
N GLN A 19 -0.46 -6.88 -14.99
CA GLN A 19 -1.02 -6.42 -16.25
C GLN A 19 -0.41 -7.21 -17.43
N GLU A 20 -1.28 -7.74 -18.31
CA GLU A 20 -0.94 -8.60 -19.46
C GLU A 20 -0.50 -10.05 -19.11
N TYR A 21 -0.36 -10.39 -17.83
CA TYR A 21 0.06 -11.72 -17.34
C TYR A 21 -0.94 -12.30 -16.34
N GLU A 22 -2.23 -11.97 -16.49
CA GLU A 22 -3.23 -12.27 -15.48
C GLU A 22 -3.49 -13.78 -15.33
N GLU A 23 -3.45 -14.53 -16.43
CA GLU A 23 -3.64 -15.97 -16.44
C GLU A 23 -2.48 -16.70 -15.75
N GLU A 24 -1.25 -16.19 -15.89
CA GLU A 24 -0.04 -16.70 -15.25
C GLU A 24 -0.03 -16.43 -13.75
N ALA A 25 -0.51 -15.24 -13.34
CA ALA A 25 -0.64 -14.86 -11.94
C ALA A 25 -1.83 -15.55 -11.23
N TRP A 26 -2.74 -16.18 -11.99
CA TRP A 26 -4.00 -16.70 -11.45
C TRP A 26 -3.79 -17.76 -10.34
N GLY A 27 -4.35 -17.45 -9.18
CA GLY A 27 -4.26 -18.25 -7.97
C GLY A 27 -2.98 -18.06 -7.18
N GLY A 28 -2.17 -17.05 -7.54
CA GLY A 28 -1.08 -16.56 -6.68
C GLY A 28 -1.62 -16.03 -5.36
N ILE A 29 -0.82 -16.15 -4.31
CA ILE A 29 -1.11 -15.63 -2.98
C ILE A 29 -0.11 -14.53 -2.68
N SER A 30 -0.60 -13.45 -2.09
CA SER A 30 0.23 -12.34 -1.65
C SER A 30 -0.18 -11.88 -0.26
N ILE A 31 0.75 -11.29 0.48
CA ILE A 31 0.46 -10.66 1.77
C ILE A 31 0.41 -9.15 1.59
N ARG A 32 -0.54 -8.46 2.20
CA ARG A 32 -0.60 -6.99 2.19
C ARG A 32 -0.57 -6.49 3.62
N ILE A 33 0.17 -5.42 3.90
CA ILE A 33 0.08 -4.79 5.22
C ILE A 33 -1.33 -4.23 5.41
N HIS A 34 -1.99 -4.56 6.51
CA HIS A 34 -3.37 -4.16 6.75
C HIS A 34 -3.48 -2.63 6.81
N SER A 35 -4.15 -2.05 5.82
CA SER A 35 -4.38 -0.61 5.72
C SER A 35 -5.85 -0.39 5.37
N PRO A 36 -6.68 0.02 6.34
CA PRO A 36 -8.09 0.31 6.08
C PRO A 36 -8.24 1.50 5.11
N HIS A 37 -9.36 1.50 4.40
CA HIS A 37 -9.73 2.58 3.48
C HIS A 37 -10.14 3.83 4.26
N VAL A 38 -9.52 4.97 3.96
CA VAL A 38 -9.76 6.22 4.69
C VAL A 38 -10.75 7.09 3.92
N SER A 39 -12.04 6.96 4.23
CA SER A 39 -13.13 7.64 3.52
C SER A 39 -13.06 9.17 3.61
N SER A 40 -12.64 9.71 4.76
CA SER A 40 -12.50 11.15 4.96
C SER A 40 -11.44 11.78 4.06
N PHE A 41 -10.38 11.03 3.70
CA PHE A 41 -9.37 11.52 2.77
C PHE A 41 -9.91 11.62 1.35
N ASP A 42 -10.78 10.71 0.92
CA ASP A 42 -11.39 10.75 -0.41
C ASP A 42 -12.18 12.04 -0.61
N GLU A 43 -13.01 12.41 0.36
CA GLU A 43 -13.80 13.65 0.32
C GLU A 43 -12.91 14.89 0.20
N TYR A 44 -11.84 14.95 1.01
CA TYR A 44 -10.84 16.00 0.93
C TYR A 44 -10.16 16.02 -0.45
N TYR A 45 -9.63 14.89 -0.90
CA TYR A 45 -8.87 14.77 -2.14
C TYR A 45 -9.72 15.14 -3.37
N TRP A 46 -10.96 14.65 -3.45
CA TRP A 46 -11.86 14.95 -4.57
C TRP A 46 -12.31 16.42 -4.62
N SER A 47 -12.22 17.14 -3.50
CA SER A 47 -12.54 18.57 -3.44
C SER A 47 -11.42 19.48 -3.97
N LEU A 48 -10.21 18.95 -4.16
CA LEU A 48 -9.04 19.74 -4.56
C LEU A 48 -9.16 20.24 -6.01
N LYS A 49 -8.77 21.49 -6.23
CA LYS A 49 -8.74 22.15 -7.54
C LYS A 49 -7.39 22.86 -7.74
N PRO A 50 -6.88 22.92 -8.99
CA PRO A 50 -5.55 23.48 -9.26
C PRO A 50 -5.44 24.97 -8.91
N HIS A 51 -6.56 25.69 -8.88
CA HIS A 51 -6.61 27.13 -8.57
C HIS A 51 -6.75 27.43 -7.07
N THR A 52 -7.28 26.48 -6.29
CA THR A 52 -7.53 26.67 -4.85
C THR A 52 -6.43 26.06 -3.98
N ASN A 53 -5.81 24.98 -4.46
CA ASN A 53 -4.74 24.29 -3.72
C ASN A 53 -3.38 24.94 -3.95
N LEU A 54 -3.21 26.18 -3.45
CA LEU A 54 -1.97 26.95 -3.61
C LEU A 54 -0.83 26.49 -2.70
N ARG A 55 -1.12 25.64 -1.70
CA ARG A 55 -0.12 25.16 -0.73
C ARG A 55 0.80 24.09 -1.32
N ASN A 56 0.30 23.30 -2.26
CA ASN A 56 1.06 22.20 -2.85
C ASN A 56 1.70 22.67 -4.18
N PRO A 57 3.02 22.86 -4.22
CA PRO A 57 3.69 23.43 -5.39
C PRO A 57 3.65 22.51 -6.61
N TRP A 58 3.41 21.20 -6.44
CA TRP A 58 3.39 20.22 -7.54
C TRP A 58 1.98 19.87 -8.03
N PHE A 59 0.95 20.52 -7.48
CA PHE A 59 -0.43 20.11 -7.74
C PHE A 59 -0.90 20.47 -9.15
N LYS A 60 -0.36 21.56 -9.74
CA LYS A 60 -0.67 21.94 -11.12
C LYS A 60 -0.07 20.92 -12.10
N GLU A 61 1.19 20.56 -11.90
CA GLU A 61 1.93 19.57 -12.69
C GLU A 61 1.27 18.18 -12.59
N PHE A 62 0.86 17.80 -11.37
CA PHE A 62 0.07 16.59 -11.15
C PHE A 62 -1.22 16.62 -11.97
N TRP A 63 -1.98 17.72 -11.94
CA TRP A 63 -3.24 17.85 -12.67
C TRP A 63 -3.06 17.70 -14.18
N GLU A 64 -2.08 18.41 -14.74
CA GLU A 64 -1.72 18.35 -16.16
C GLU A 64 -1.33 16.93 -16.59
N SER A 65 -0.49 16.26 -15.80
CA SER A 65 -0.07 14.88 -16.07
C SER A 65 -1.23 13.90 -15.96
N HIS A 66 -2.00 13.96 -14.87
CA HIS A 66 -3.10 13.04 -14.58
C HIS A 66 -4.21 13.10 -15.64
N PHE A 67 -4.57 14.31 -16.09
CA PHE A 67 -5.61 14.51 -17.11
C PHE A 67 -5.06 14.62 -18.53
N SER A 68 -3.73 14.56 -18.70
CA SER A 68 -3.03 14.72 -19.98
C SER A 68 -3.48 15.96 -20.74
N CYS A 69 -3.49 17.09 -20.03
CA CYS A 69 -3.86 18.41 -20.52
C CYS A 69 -2.91 19.48 -19.99
N SER A 70 -3.01 20.73 -20.45
CA SER A 70 -2.24 21.86 -19.92
C SER A 70 -3.15 22.91 -19.29
N LEU A 71 -2.83 23.32 -18.08
CA LEU A 71 -3.40 24.48 -17.40
C LEU A 71 -2.75 25.69 -18.04
N GLY A 72 -3.37 26.26 -19.08
CA GLY A 72 -2.83 27.41 -19.80
C GLY A 72 -2.28 28.45 -18.84
N GLY A 73 -1.01 28.82 -19.01
CA GLY A 73 -0.31 29.66 -18.06
C GLY A 73 -1.01 31.01 -17.88
N GLU A 74 -1.24 31.41 -16.63
CA GLU A 74 -1.21 32.83 -16.30
C GLU A 74 0.22 33.30 -16.63
N PRO A 75 0.41 34.30 -17.50
CA PRO A 75 1.72 34.92 -17.60
C PRO A 75 2.01 35.49 -16.21
N GLU A 76 3.16 35.13 -15.63
CA GLU A 76 3.73 35.90 -14.53
C GLU A 76 3.74 37.35 -14.98
N ALA A 77 2.83 38.15 -14.41
CA ALA A 77 2.69 39.55 -14.73
C ALA A 77 3.94 40.27 -14.22
N SER A 78 4.98 40.27 -15.04
CA SER A 78 6.04 41.26 -15.02
C SER A 78 5.43 42.52 -15.63
N PRO A 79 5.16 43.59 -14.85
CA PRO A 79 4.50 44.77 -15.39
C PRO A 79 5.55 45.71 -15.95
N THR A 80 6.04 45.47 -17.17
CA THR A 80 6.63 46.52 -18.02
C THR A 80 6.72 46.05 -19.45
N ASP A 81 5.79 46.58 -20.25
CA ASP A 81 6.03 47.22 -21.56
C ASP A 81 5.03 46.77 -22.62
N ALA A 82 4.00 47.60 -22.76
CA ALA A 82 3.12 47.62 -23.91
C ALA A 82 3.90 48.12 -25.13
N LEU A 83 3.97 47.34 -26.21
CA LEU A 83 3.77 47.85 -27.57
C LEU A 83 3.56 46.74 -28.61
N ASP A 84 2.57 46.99 -29.45
CA ASP A 84 2.37 46.51 -30.83
C ASP A 84 1.64 45.18 -31.10
N SER A 85 0.32 45.32 -31.15
CA SER A 85 -0.61 44.45 -31.87
C SER A 85 -0.36 44.52 -33.39
N SER A 86 0.49 43.64 -33.94
CA SER A 86 0.40 43.26 -35.38
C SER A 86 1.27 42.10 -35.83
N GLN A 87 1.73 41.20 -34.94
CA GLN A 87 2.36 39.95 -35.39
C GLN A 87 1.46 38.76 -35.09
N SER A 88 0.80 38.32 -36.16
CA SER A 88 0.32 36.95 -36.33
C SER A 88 1.46 35.99 -35.99
N PHE A 89 1.56 35.58 -34.73
CA PHE A 89 2.28 34.39 -34.36
C PHE A 89 1.53 33.24 -35.01
N THR A 90 2.07 32.77 -36.13
CA THR A 90 1.78 31.45 -36.65
C THR A 90 2.22 30.46 -35.58
N VAL A 91 1.30 30.13 -34.67
CA VAL A 91 1.47 29.03 -33.73
C VAL A 91 1.61 27.79 -34.61
N ASN A 92 2.85 27.31 -34.73
CA ASN A 92 3.15 26.05 -35.36
C ASN A 92 2.28 24.97 -34.71
N LYS A 93 1.34 24.50 -35.51
CA LYS A 93 0.26 23.56 -35.17
C LYS A 93 0.82 22.15 -35.06
N THR A 94 1.68 21.90 -34.07
CA THR A 94 2.24 20.55 -33.81
C THR A 94 2.27 20.14 -32.35
N ASP A 95 1.79 20.96 -31.41
CA ASP A 95 1.60 20.53 -30.01
C ASP A 95 0.30 21.11 -29.44
N SER A 96 -0.83 20.75 -30.05
CA SER A 96 -2.15 21.05 -29.50
C SER A 96 -2.43 20.15 -28.30
N ARG A 97 -1.71 20.36 -27.19
CA ARG A 97 -2.07 19.73 -25.91
C ARG A 97 -3.46 20.22 -25.53
N LYS A 98 -4.33 19.28 -25.17
CA LYS A 98 -5.66 19.55 -24.65
C LYS A 98 -5.56 20.58 -23.52
N LEU A 99 -6.39 21.61 -23.51
CA LEU A 99 -6.45 22.56 -22.40
C LEU A 99 -7.22 21.93 -21.23
N CYS A 100 -6.68 22.04 -20.02
CA CYS A 100 -7.41 21.68 -18.80
C CYS A 100 -8.44 22.77 -18.48
N THR A 101 -9.62 22.39 -17.99
CA THR A 101 -10.59 23.36 -17.46
C THR A 101 -10.33 23.70 -15.99
N GLY A 102 -9.60 22.84 -15.28
CA GLY A 102 -9.44 22.90 -13.83
C GLY A 102 -10.64 22.32 -13.08
N GLU A 103 -11.68 21.89 -13.81
CA GLU A 103 -12.92 21.34 -13.26
C GLU A 103 -13.09 19.84 -13.50
N GLU A 104 -12.07 19.18 -14.05
CA GLU A 104 -12.02 17.73 -14.15
C GLU A 104 -12.21 17.06 -12.76
N ARG A 105 -12.71 15.82 -12.76
CA ARG A 105 -13.13 15.12 -11.55
C ARG A 105 -12.06 14.12 -11.14
N LEU A 106 -11.35 14.40 -10.04
CA LEU A 106 -10.37 13.48 -9.44
C LEU A 106 -10.97 12.15 -8.97
N LYS A 107 -12.29 12.09 -8.81
CA LYS A 107 -13.01 10.87 -8.48
C LYS A 107 -12.99 9.85 -9.63
N ASP A 108 -12.87 10.32 -10.88
CA ASP A 108 -12.90 9.44 -12.04
C ASP A 108 -11.61 8.62 -12.09
N LYS A 109 -11.72 7.29 -12.07
CA LYS A 109 -10.59 6.33 -11.99
C LYS A 109 -9.73 6.47 -10.72
N TYR A 110 -10.29 7.03 -9.65
CA TYR A 110 -9.62 7.10 -8.35
C TYR A 110 -9.38 5.70 -7.77
N ARG A 111 -8.15 5.46 -7.31
CA ARG A 111 -7.78 4.34 -6.44
C ARG A 111 -6.94 4.91 -5.31
N GLN A 112 -7.40 4.73 -4.07
CA GLN A 112 -6.67 5.18 -2.90
C GLN A 112 -5.37 4.38 -2.78
N ASP A 113 -4.29 5.05 -2.37
CA ASP A 113 -3.01 4.38 -2.09
C ASP A 113 -3.22 3.38 -0.94
N SER A 114 -2.79 2.13 -1.15
CA SER A 114 -2.95 1.05 -0.16
C SER A 114 -2.11 1.25 1.10
N LYS A 115 -1.28 2.30 1.18
CA LYS A 115 -0.48 2.65 2.36
C LYS A 115 -0.89 3.99 2.99
N LEU A 116 -1.96 4.62 2.50
CA LEU A 116 -2.39 5.94 3.00
C LEU A 116 -2.68 5.94 4.51
N SER A 117 -3.31 4.87 5.03
CA SER A 117 -3.61 4.76 6.46
C SER A 117 -2.33 4.85 7.31
N PHE A 118 -1.20 4.28 6.87
CA PHE A 118 0.07 4.38 7.59
C PHE A 118 0.61 5.81 7.65
N VAL A 119 0.47 6.56 6.56
CA VAL A 119 0.88 7.98 6.52
C VAL A 119 0.08 8.79 7.54
N ILE A 120 -1.23 8.55 7.59
CA ILE A 120 -2.10 9.22 8.55
C ILE A 120 -1.75 8.79 9.98
N LYS A 121 -1.63 7.49 10.25
CA LYS A 121 -1.23 6.96 11.57
C LYS A 121 0.10 7.55 12.04
N ALA A 122 1.10 7.67 11.16
CA ALA A 122 2.38 8.30 11.51
C ALA A 122 2.24 9.77 11.91
N ILE A 123 1.39 10.54 11.22
CA ILE A 123 1.09 11.93 11.60
C ILE A 123 0.40 11.99 12.97
N TYR A 124 -0.58 11.10 13.21
CA TYR A 124 -1.24 11.00 14.51
C TYR A 124 -0.27 10.60 15.63
N SER A 125 0.63 9.64 15.40
CA SER A 125 1.66 9.25 16.38
C SER A 125 2.53 10.45 16.79
N LEU A 126 2.94 11.27 15.83
CA LEU A 126 3.68 12.50 16.12
C LEU A 126 2.83 13.51 16.91
N ALA A 127 1.57 13.70 16.53
CA ALA A 127 0.66 14.63 17.19
C ALA A 127 0.36 14.21 18.65
N HIS A 128 0.09 12.92 18.88
CA HIS A 128 -0.13 12.37 20.23
C HIS A 128 1.14 12.49 21.08
N ALA A 129 2.32 12.15 20.54
CA ALA A 129 3.57 12.30 21.27
C ALA A 129 3.87 13.77 21.64
N LEU A 130 3.58 14.73 20.74
CA LEU A 130 3.70 16.16 21.02
C LEU A 130 2.68 16.61 22.09
N HIS A 131 1.46 16.08 22.03
CA HIS A 131 0.42 16.37 23.01
C HIS A 131 0.82 15.89 24.40
N ASP A 132 1.27 14.64 24.52
CA ASP A 132 1.67 14.05 25.80
C ASP A 132 2.88 14.79 26.39
N MET A 133 3.86 15.13 25.55
CA MET A 133 5.00 15.97 25.95
C MET A 133 4.55 17.35 26.43
N GLN A 134 3.57 17.96 25.76
CA GLN A 134 3.04 19.27 26.12
C GLN A 134 2.26 19.22 27.43
N GLN A 135 1.41 18.23 27.64
CA GLN A 135 0.65 18.06 28.88
C GLN A 135 1.59 17.80 30.07
N ASP A 136 2.61 16.96 29.91
CA ASP A 136 3.58 16.64 30.98
C ASP A 136 4.48 17.84 31.33
N LYS A 137 5.00 18.57 30.35
CA LYS A 137 5.92 19.69 30.61
C LYS A 137 5.21 20.99 30.98
N CYS A 138 4.13 21.32 30.28
CA CYS A 138 3.42 22.59 30.46
C CYS A 138 2.28 22.50 31.49
N GLY A 139 1.80 21.28 31.81
CA GLY A 139 0.68 21.04 32.71
C GLY A 139 -0.64 20.88 31.95
N HIS A 140 -1.52 20.06 32.52
CA HIS A 140 -2.78 19.70 31.89
C HIS A 140 -3.69 20.90 31.60
N GLY A 141 -4.27 20.95 30.41
CA GLY A 141 -5.17 22.02 29.98
C GLY A 141 -4.49 23.34 29.58
N THR A 142 -3.16 23.39 29.58
CA THR A 142 -2.43 24.56 29.05
C THR A 142 -2.65 24.67 27.54
N ALA A 143 -2.99 25.87 27.06
CA ALA A 143 -3.08 26.14 25.62
C ALA A 143 -1.71 26.57 25.06
N GLY A 144 -1.32 25.98 23.93
CA GLY A 144 -0.07 26.33 23.25
C GLY A 144 1.20 25.75 23.90
N THR A 145 2.35 26.29 23.49
CA THR A 145 3.67 25.89 23.97
C THR A 145 4.10 26.71 25.19
N CYS A 146 4.93 26.12 26.04
CA CYS A 146 5.54 26.80 27.18
C CYS A 146 7.07 26.82 27.05
N GLU A 147 7.74 27.65 27.85
CA GLU A 147 9.21 27.81 27.84
C GLU A 147 9.96 26.49 28.06
N LYS A 148 9.38 25.53 28.79
CA LYS A 148 9.99 24.20 29.03
C LYS A 148 10.10 23.34 27.76
N LEU A 149 9.37 23.68 26.69
CA LEU A 149 9.47 23.01 25.40
C LEU A 149 10.46 23.71 24.45
N LEU A 150 11.08 24.81 24.89
CA LEU A 150 11.94 25.67 24.08
C LEU A 150 13.36 25.75 24.68
N PRO A 151 14.42 25.49 23.88
CA PRO A 151 14.38 24.94 22.52
C PRO A 151 13.88 23.49 22.49
N PHE A 152 13.35 23.06 21.35
CA PHE A 152 12.80 21.71 21.21
C PHE A 152 13.88 20.64 21.42
N ASN A 153 13.64 19.73 22.36
CA ASN A 153 14.55 18.63 22.67
C ASN A 153 14.09 17.34 21.97
N GLY A 154 14.74 16.99 20.86
CA GLY A 154 14.40 15.80 20.07
C GLY A 154 14.62 14.48 20.80
N SER A 155 15.62 14.38 21.69
CA SER A 155 15.85 13.17 22.49
C SER A 155 14.75 12.96 23.53
N LEU A 156 14.28 14.05 24.13
CA LEU A 156 13.13 14.01 25.03
C LEU A 156 11.86 13.64 24.27
N PHE A 157 11.62 14.28 23.11
CA PHE A 157 10.47 13.97 22.26
C PHE A 157 10.44 12.50 21.82
N LYS A 158 11.59 11.93 21.46
CA LYS A 158 11.70 10.51 21.11
C LYS A 158 11.13 9.60 22.21
N ASN A 159 11.35 9.92 23.48
CA ASN A 159 10.82 9.11 24.59
C ASN A 159 9.29 9.13 24.63
N TYR A 160 8.65 10.27 24.34
CA TYR A 160 7.19 10.34 24.21
C TYR A 160 6.70 9.60 22.97
N LEU A 161 7.42 9.72 21.85
CA LEU A 161 7.07 9.02 20.61
C LEU A 161 7.10 7.50 20.77
N MET A 162 8.10 6.96 21.46
CA MET A 162 8.22 5.52 21.73
C MET A 162 7.13 4.99 22.68
N ASN A 163 6.54 5.87 23.51
CA ASN A 163 5.52 5.51 24.50
C ASN A 163 4.10 5.91 24.08
N VAL A 164 3.89 6.26 22.81
CA VAL A 164 2.57 6.67 22.34
C VAL A 164 1.62 5.47 22.36
N SER A 165 0.40 5.69 22.80
CA SER A 165 -0.68 4.70 22.74
C SER A 165 -2.00 5.41 22.50
N PHE A 166 -2.65 5.12 21.38
CA PHE A 166 -3.95 5.69 21.02
C PHE A 166 -4.73 4.77 20.11
N ASP A 167 -6.06 4.86 20.17
CA ASP A 167 -6.94 4.12 19.27
C ASP A 167 -7.17 4.89 17.98
N TYR A 168 -7.04 4.21 16.85
CA TYR A 168 -7.38 4.69 15.52
C TYR A 168 -8.25 3.65 14.82
N GLU A 169 -9.53 3.98 14.65
CA GLU A 169 -10.57 3.05 14.17
C GLU A 169 -10.66 1.77 15.02
N GLU A 170 -10.36 0.60 14.45
CA GLU A 170 -10.41 -0.71 15.12
C GLU A 170 -9.02 -1.19 15.58
N GLU A 171 -8.04 -0.27 15.66
CA GLU A 171 -6.66 -0.59 15.99
C GLU A 171 -6.11 0.32 17.08
N THR A 172 -5.47 -0.28 18.08
CA THR A 172 -4.61 0.46 19.01
C THR A 172 -3.22 0.59 18.39
N ILE A 173 -2.76 1.83 18.23
CA ILE A 173 -1.44 2.17 17.71
C ILE A 173 -0.49 2.34 18.90
N GLU A 174 0.54 1.52 18.91
CA GLU A 174 1.62 1.51 19.90
C GLU A 174 2.92 1.06 19.23
N PHE A 175 4.05 1.23 19.91
CA PHE A 175 5.36 0.80 19.44
C PHE A 175 6.00 -0.17 20.43
N ASP A 176 6.73 -1.15 19.91
CA ASP A 176 7.57 -2.02 20.73
C ASP A 176 8.89 -1.34 21.13
N GLU A 177 9.76 -2.06 21.84
CA GLU A 177 11.06 -1.56 22.30
C GLU A 177 11.99 -1.11 21.15
N ASN A 178 11.76 -1.60 19.92
CA ASN A 178 12.53 -1.24 18.73
C ASN A 178 11.90 -0.09 17.94
N GLY A 179 10.65 0.29 18.26
CA GLY A 179 9.89 1.32 17.56
C GLY A 179 9.01 0.76 16.44
N ASP A 180 8.77 -0.56 16.44
CA ASP A 180 7.95 -1.21 15.43
C ASP A 180 6.47 -1.26 15.88
N PRO A 181 5.53 -0.88 15.00
CA PRO A 181 4.10 -0.98 15.30
C PRO A 181 3.61 -2.43 15.25
N PRO A 182 2.44 -2.75 15.83
CA PRO A 182 1.87 -4.09 15.74
C PRO A 182 1.65 -4.52 14.28
N GLY A 183 2.27 -5.63 13.89
CA GLY A 183 2.13 -6.19 12.54
C GLY A 183 0.75 -6.80 12.31
N ARG A 184 0.07 -6.34 11.26
CA ARG A 184 -1.19 -6.91 10.76
C ARG A 184 -1.12 -7.03 9.24
N TYR A 185 -1.58 -8.15 8.70
CA TYR A 185 -1.55 -8.40 7.25
C TYR A 185 -2.86 -8.98 6.74
N ASP A 186 -3.28 -8.55 5.56
CA ASP A 186 -4.33 -9.21 4.79
C ASP A 186 -3.69 -10.28 3.90
N ILE A 187 -4.34 -11.43 3.79
CA ILE A 187 -3.94 -12.47 2.84
C ILE A 187 -4.78 -12.32 1.58
N MET A 188 -4.10 -12.02 0.48
CA MET A 188 -4.69 -11.75 -0.83
C MET A 188 -4.49 -12.96 -1.75
N ASN A 189 -5.48 -13.23 -2.59
CA ASN A 189 -5.39 -14.23 -3.64
C ASN A 189 -5.80 -13.61 -4.96
N TYR A 190 -5.01 -13.81 -6.01
CA TYR A 190 -5.29 -13.27 -7.33
C TYR A 190 -6.31 -14.16 -8.06
N GLN A 191 -7.53 -13.65 -8.24
CA GLN A 191 -8.69 -14.43 -8.65
C GLN A 191 -9.29 -13.89 -9.94
N ARG A 192 -9.88 -14.80 -10.73
CA ARG A 192 -10.79 -14.42 -11.80
C ARG A 192 -12.15 -14.12 -11.20
N ILE A 193 -12.66 -12.91 -11.43
CA ILE A 193 -13.95 -12.44 -10.93
C ILE A 193 -15.06 -12.62 -11.98
N LYS A 194 -16.33 -12.45 -11.59
CA LYS A 194 -17.51 -12.87 -12.39
C LYS A 194 -17.64 -12.18 -13.76
N ASN A 195 -17.12 -10.97 -13.90
CA ASN A 195 -17.08 -10.22 -15.15
C ASN A 195 -15.98 -10.72 -16.12
N GLY A 196 -15.20 -11.72 -15.73
CA GLY A 196 -14.11 -12.29 -16.52
C GLY A 196 -12.75 -11.61 -16.32
N THR A 197 -12.69 -10.50 -15.58
CA THR A 197 -11.42 -9.83 -15.23
C THR A 197 -10.75 -10.50 -14.03
N PHE A 198 -9.52 -10.07 -13.73
CA PHE A 198 -8.77 -10.56 -12.58
C PHE A 198 -8.58 -9.46 -11.55
N ASP A 199 -8.57 -9.85 -10.28
CA ASP A 199 -8.32 -8.92 -9.17
C ASP A 199 -7.78 -9.65 -7.94
N TYR A 200 -7.13 -8.89 -7.05
CA TYR A 200 -6.74 -9.36 -5.74
C TYR A 200 -7.96 -9.40 -4.81
N VAL A 201 -8.25 -10.57 -4.27
CA VAL A 201 -9.35 -10.80 -3.35
C VAL A 201 -8.79 -11.20 -1.99
N GLN A 202 -9.19 -10.49 -0.94
CA GLN A 202 -8.84 -10.89 0.42
C GLN A 202 -9.52 -12.22 0.77
N VAL A 203 -8.70 -13.20 1.14
CA VAL A 203 -9.11 -14.57 1.52
C VAL A 203 -8.78 -14.90 2.97
N GLY A 204 -8.11 -14.00 3.68
CA GLY A 204 -7.78 -14.16 5.10
C GLY A 204 -7.07 -12.95 5.68
N ASN A 205 -6.65 -13.04 6.93
CA ASN A 205 -5.79 -12.09 7.59
C ASN A 205 -4.86 -12.77 8.60
N TRP A 206 -3.75 -12.12 8.88
CA TRP A 206 -2.83 -12.46 9.95
C TRP A 206 -2.82 -11.32 10.96
N ASN A 207 -3.17 -11.64 12.20
CA ASN A 207 -3.20 -10.68 13.30
C ASN A 207 -2.79 -11.38 14.59
N ASN A 208 -1.96 -10.72 15.40
CA ASN A 208 -1.49 -11.23 16.69
C ASN A 208 -0.99 -12.68 16.61
N ARG A 209 -0.06 -12.94 15.68
CA ARG A 209 0.55 -14.27 15.44
C ARG A 209 -0.42 -15.38 15.02
N SER A 210 -1.67 -15.02 14.70
CA SER A 210 -2.72 -15.96 14.33
C SER A 210 -3.17 -15.70 12.90
N LEU A 211 -3.32 -16.78 12.12
CA LEU A 211 -3.78 -16.74 10.73
C LEU A 211 -5.25 -17.18 10.68
N PHE A 212 -6.11 -16.34 10.10
CA PHE A 212 -7.52 -16.62 9.92
C PHE A 212 -7.87 -16.61 8.43
N TRP A 213 -8.69 -17.58 8.03
CA TRP A 213 -9.17 -17.72 6.65
C TRP A 213 -10.64 -17.33 6.55
N ASN A 214 -10.98 -16.59 5.51
CA ASN A 214 -12.35 -16.21 5.21
C ASN A 214 -13.06 -17.37 4.49
N GLN A 215 -13.90 -18.11 5.23
CA GLN A 215 -14.63 -19.26 4.67
C GLN A 215 -15.62 -18.87 3.56
N SER A 216 -16.10 -17.64 3.55
CA SER A 216 -17.02 -17.12 2.53
C SER A 216 -16.32 -16.73 1.23
N ARG A 217 -14.98 -16.64 1.23
CA ARG A 217 -14.17 -16.28 0.07
C ARG A 217 -13.10 -17.35 -0.17
N PRO A 218 -13.46 -18.47 -0.83
CA PRO A 218 -12.51 -19.53 -1.10
C PRO A 218 -11.39 -19.05 -2.05
N MET A 219 -10.19 -19.58 -1.84
CA MET A 219 -9.06 -19.37 -2.74
C MET A 219 -9.31 -20.03 -4.10
N GLN A 220 -8.86 -19.38 -5.16
CA GLN A 220 -8.74 -19.98 -6.48
C GLN A 220 -7.30 -20.46 -6.69
N PHE A 221 -7.15 -21.61 -7.34
CA PHE A 221 -5.85 -22.23 -7.62
C PHE A 221 -5.56 -22.27 -9.13
N GLY A 222 -6.05 -21.29 -9.87
CA GLY A 222 -5.91 -21.25 -11.32
C GLY A 222 -6.75 -22.33 -12.01
N ARG A 223 -6.23 -22.84 -13.12
CA ARG A 223 -6.84 -23.94 -13.90
C ARG A 223 -6.84 -25.29 -13.21
N ASN A 224 -6.05 -25.46 -12.14
CA ASN A 224 -5.89 -26.72 -11.43
C ASN A 224 -6.53 -26.68 -10.04
N LYS A 225 -6.79 -27.86 -9.48
CA LYS A 225 -7.10 -28.01 -8.05
C LYS A 225 -5.86 -27.68 -7.20
N THR A 226 -6.06 -27.62 -5.89
CA THR A 226 -5.02 -27.39 -4.87
C THR A 226 -3.69 -28.09 -5.22
N VAL A 227 -2.57 -27.39 -5.05
CA VAL A 227 -1.24 -27.90 -5.37
C VAL A 227 -0.55 -28.35 -4.09
N LYS A 228 -0.07 -29.60 -4.06
CA LYS A 228 0.81 -30.10 -3.00
C LYS A 228 2.26 -29.88 -3.45
N SER A 229 2.98 -28.96 -2.79
CA SER A 229 4.39 -28.68 -3.11
C SER A 229 5.30 -29.56 -2.25
N VAL A 230 5.49 -30.81 -2.67
CA VAL A 230 6.40 -31.76 -2.02
C VAL A 230 7.38 -32.33 -3.03
N CYS A 231 8.64 -32.52 -2.62
CA CYS A 231 9.65 -33.18 -3.45
C CYS A 231 9.30 -34.66 -3.72
N SER A 232 8.68 -35.31 -2.73
CA SER A 232 8.25 -36.71 -2.83
C SER A 232 6.92 -36.89 -2.11
N GLU A 233 6.05 -37.71 -2.68
CA GLU A 233 4.82 -38.13 -2.02
C GLU A 233 5.09 -38.88 -0.71
N GLU A 234 4.07 -38.96 0.13
CA GLU A 234 4.14 -39.76 1.36
C GLU A 234 4.25 -41.24 1.02
N CYS A 235 5.17 -41.92 1.71
CA CYS A 235 5.36 -43.35 1.54
C CYS A 235 4.09 -44.10 1.98
N PRO A 236 3.58 -45.05 1.17
CA PRO A 236 2.57 -45.99 1.61
C PRO A 236 3.01 -46.73 2.88
N ARG A 237 2.04 -47.19 3.68
CA ARG A 237 2.34 -48.02 4.85
C ARG A 237 3.19 -49.22 4.44
N GLY A 238 4.27 -49.48 5.19
CA GLY A 238 5.23 -50.54 4.84
C GLY A 238 6.26 -50.12 3.78
N GLN A 239 6.48 -48.81 3.60
CA GLN A 239 7.67 -48.21 2.96
C GLN A 239 8.25 -47.10 3.86
N TYR A 240 9.52 -46.74 3.66
CA TYR A 240 10.18 -45.67 4.39
C TYR A 240 10.98 -44.75 3.45
N LYS A 241 11.21 -43.50 3.87
CA LYS A 241 11.98 -42.53 3.09
C LYS A 241 13.48 -42.79 3.30
N VAL A 242 14.23 -42.83 2.20
CA VAL A 242 15.70 -42.88 2.21
C VAL A 242 16.20 -41.51 1.74
N CYS A 243 16.83 -40.76 2.64
CA CYS A 243 17.43 -39.45 2.32
C CYS A 243 18.96 -39.61 2.16
N THR A 244 19.44 -39.74 0.92
CA THR A 244 20.89 -39.85 0.61
C THR A 244 21.47 -38.57 0.00
N ASN A 245 21.08 -37.40 0.52
CA ASN A 245 21.22 -36.03 -0.05
C ASN A 245 20.09 -35.68 -1.02
N CYS A 246 19.02 -35.10 -0.49
CA CYS A 246 17.93 -34.34 -1.12
C CYS A 246 17.32 -34.77 -2.47
N ASP A 247 17.62 -35.96 -2.99
CA ASP A 247 16.86 -36.62 -4.06
C ASP A 247 16.21 -37.88 -3.46
N ASN A 248 14.96 -37.70 -3.00
CA ASN A 248 14.15 -38.73 -2.38
C ASN A 248 13.77 -39.82 -3.39
N LYS A 249 14.56 -40.90 -3.50
CA LYS A 249 14.16 -42.13 -4.18
C LYS A 249 13.43 -43.07 -3.20
N LEU A 250 12.27 -43.58 -3.63
CA LEU A 250 11.48 -44.59 -2.90
C LEU A 250 12.17 -45.96 -2.95
N ARG A 251 12.23 -46.68 -1.82
CA ARG A 251 12.64 -48.09 -1.75
C ARG A 251 11.67 -48.91 -0.90
N HIS A 252 11.50 -50.18 -1.22
CA HIS A 252 10.72 -51.11 -0.43
C HIS A 252 11.53 -51.68 0.74
N PHE A 253 10.86 -52.04 1.84
CA PHE A 253 11.51 -52.69 3.00
C PHE A 253 12.19 -54.02 2.64
N SER A 254 11.73 -54.70 1.58
CA SER A 254 12.33 -55.94 1.09
C SER A 254 13.75 -55.78 0.53
N ASP A 255 14.18 -54.55 0.24
CA ASP A 255 15.47 -54.27 -0.42
C ASP A 255 16.59 -53.90 0.58
N MET A 256 16.33 -54.00 1.90
CA MET A 256 17.36 -53.86 2.92
C MET A 256 18.11 -55.18 3.13
N ASN A 257 19.36 -55.24 2.64
CA ASN A 257 20.33 -56.19 3.21
C ASN A 257 20.61 -55.74 4.65
N ILE A 258 20.08 -56.50 5.61
CA ILE A 258 20.43 -56.39 7.02
C ILE A 258 21.88 -56.85 7.15
N SER A 259 22.82 -55.92 7.24
CA SER A 259 24.17 -56.21 7.74
C SER A 259 24.06 -56.65 9.20
N LYS A 260 24.42 -57.90 9.49
CA LYS A 260 24.68 -58.37 10.85
C LYS A 260 25.89 -57.68 11.46
#